data_AF-A0A950EKP8-F1
#
_entry.id   AF-A0A950EKP8-F1
#
_cell.length_a   1.000
_cell.length_b   1.000
_cell.length_c   1.000
_cell.angle_alpha   90.00
_cell.angle_beta   90.00
_cell.angle_gamma   90.00
#
_symmetry.space_group_name_H-M   'P 1'
#
loop_
_entity.id
_entity.type
_entity.pdbx_description
1 polymer ?
#
loop_
_entity_poly.entity_id
_entity_poly.type
_entity_poly.pdbx_seq_one_letter_code
_entity_poly.pdbx_strand_id
1 'polypeptide(L)'
;KIGMTDFSPSSINERDTNITLGTAYLKLALDDFDGSMALAAAGYNAGPGRPRSWRNGPVLDAAIWAENVPFSETRDYVKKVLANTTNYAALITGQPQSLRSRLGTIGPRPASDPETMKDLP
;
A
#
# COMPACT_ATOMS: atom_id res chain seq x y z
N LYS A 1 -17.53 4.08 5.94
CA LYS A 1 -18.49 3.63 4.90
C LYS A 1 -18.39 4.61 3.72
N ILE A 2 -18.23 4.13 2.49
CA ILE A 2 -17.97 4.95 1.29
C ILE A 2 -19.23 5.70 0.78
N GLY A 3 -20.38 5.51 1.42
CA GLY A 3 -21.60 6.26 1.11
C GLY A 3 -22.34 5.81 -0.16
N MET A 4 -21.90 4.73 -0.81
CA MET A 4 -22.61 4.13 -1.95
C MET A 4 -23.78 3.28 -1.45
N THR A 5 -25.01 3.76 -1.68
CA THR A 5 -26.26 3.10 -1.25
C THR A 5 -26.81 2.11 -2.27
N ASP A 6 -26.49 2.29 -3.56
CA ASP A 6 -27.04 1.52 -4.68
C ASP A 6 -25.95 0.73 -5.44
N PHE A 7 -24.92 0.26 -4.74
CA PHE A 7 -23.84 -0.50 -5.35
C PHE A 7 -24.33 -1.84 -5.90
N SER A 8 -24.00 -2.12 -7.15
CA SER A 8 -24.09 -3.46 -7.75
C SER A 8 -22.70 -3.95 -8.14
N PRO A 9 -22.40 -5.27 -8.14
CA PRO A 9 -21.10 -5.77 -8.56
C PRO A 9 -20.66 -5.30 -9.96
N SER A 10 -21.60 -5.11 -10.90
CA SER A 10 -21.29 -4.60 -12.25
C SER A 10 -20.83 -3.15 -12.26
N SER A 11 -21.21 -2.35 -11.26
CA SER A 11 -20.78 -0.95 -11.13
C SER A 11 -19.27 -0.80 -10.96
N ILE A 12 -18.54 -1.87 -10.58
CA ILE A 12 -17.07 -1.86 -10.52
C ILE A 12 -16.41 -1.61 -11.90
N ASN A 13 -17.13 -1.85 -12.98
CA ASN A 13 -16.67 -1.60 -14.35
C ASN A 13 -16.88 -0.14 -14.77
N GLU A 14 -17.65 0.64 -14.00
CA GLU A 14 -17.79 2.07 -14.22
C GLU A 14 -16.54 2.78 -13.69
N ARG A 15 -15.90 3.59 -14.54
CA ARG A 15 -14.62 4.22 -14.25
C ARG A 15 -14.61 4.97 -12.92
N ASP A 16 -15.60 5.82 -12.68
CA ASP A 16 -15.61 6.71 -11.52
C ASP A 16 -15.87 5.92 -10.22
N THR A 17 -16.72 4.89 -10.29
CA THR A 17 -16.95 3.93 -9.21
C THR A 17 -15.68 3.13 -8.89
N ASN A 18 -14.99 2.62 -9.93
CA ASN A 18 -13.75 1.87 -9.80
C ASN A 18 -12.65 2.69 -9.10
N ILE A 19 -12.44 3.93 -9.57
CA ILE A 19 -11.44 4.86 -8.99
C ILE A 19 -11.81 5.18 -7.54
N THR A 20 -13.10 5.45 -7.25
CA THR A 20 -13.55 5.78 -5.90
C THR A 20 -13.31 4.63 -4.93
N LEU A 21 -13.70 3.40 -5.29
CA LEU A 21 -13.50 2.23 -4.45
C LEU A 21 -12.02 1.89 -4.29
N GLY A 22 -11.24 1.91 -5.38
CA GLY A 22 -9.82 1.61 -5.35
C GLY A 22 -9.02 2.61 -4.50
N THR A 23 -9.27 3.91 -4.66
CA THR A 23 -8.57 4.94 -3.86
C THR A 23 -9.01 4.93 -2.41
N ALA A 24 -10.29 4.66 -2.12
CA ALA A 24 -10.76 4.48 -0.75
C ALA A 24 -10.07 3.28 -0.09
N TYR A 25 -9.99 2.13 -0.77
CA TYR A 25 -9.29 0.96 -0.26
C TYR A 25 -7.80 1.22 -0.05
N LEU A 26 -7.15 1.90 -1.01
CA LEU A 26 -5.74 2.28 -0.88
C LEU A 26 -5.50 3.18 0.34
N LYS A 27 -6.40 4.14 0.62
CA LYS A 27 -6.30 4.99 1.81
C LYS A 27 -6.42 4.18 3.09
N LEU A 28 -7.37 3.25 3.16
CA LEU A 28 -7.53 2.35 4.31
C LEU A 28 -6.28 1.50 4.55
N ALA A 29 -5.71 0.92 3.48
CA ALA A 29 -4.47 0.16 3.58
C ALA A 29 -3.30 1.05 4.03
N LEU A 30 -3.18 2.25 3.50
CA LEU A 30 -2.11 3.18 3.87
C LEU A 30 -2.20 3.58 5.36
N ASP A 31 -3.41 3.83 5.86
CA ASP A 31 -3.65 4.17 7.25
C ASP A 31 -3.35 2.99 8.19
N ASP A 32 -3.76 1.79 7.81
CA ASP A 32 -3.50 0.56 8.59
C ASP A 32 -2.00 0.24 8.71
N PHE A 33 -1.19 0.72 7.76
CA PHE A 33 0.26 0.55 7.76
C PHE A 33 1.03 1.84 8.12
N ASP A 34 0.39 2.76 8.85
CA ASP A 34 1.03 3.97 9.40
C ASP A 34 1.76 4.81 8.34
N GLY A 35 1.19 4.87 7.12
CA GLY A 35 1.76 5.61 5.99
C GLY A 35 2.86 4.87 5.22
N SER A 36 3.18 3.61 5.57
CA SER A 36 4.16 2.81 4.82
C SER A 36 3.64 2.44 3.43
N MET A 37 4.12 3.14 2.41
CA MET A 37 3.71 2.92 1.01
C MET A 37 4.00 1.50 0.53
N ALA A 38 5.11 0.90 0.98
CA ALA A 38 5.51 -0.45 0.56
C ALA A 38 4.59 -1.53 1.19
N LEU A 39 4.26 -1.41 2.48
CA LEU A 39 3.30 -2.32 3.12
C LEU A 39 1.89 -2.13 2.55
N ALA A 40 1.47 -0.88 2.30
CA ALA A 40 0.18 -0.57 1.70
C ALA A 40 0.05 -1.15 0.27
N ALA A 41 1.06 -1.00 -0.58
CA ALA A 41 1.07 -1.58 -1.92
C ALA A 41 1.02 -3.12 -1.86
N ALA A 42 1.78 -3.74 -0.95
CA ALA A 42 1.73 -5.19 -0.74
C ALA A 42 0.34 -5.64 -0.25
N GLY A 43 -0.28 -4.88 0.64
CA GLY A 43 -1.62 -5.16 1.17
C GLY A 43 -2.71 -5.01 0.12
N TYR A 44 -2.59 -4.02 -0.77
CA TYR A 44 -3.50 -3.81 -1.89
C TYR A 44 -3.50 -5.00 -2.86
N ASN A 45 -2.33 -5.57 -3.15
CA ASN A 45 -2.21 -6.70 -4.10
C ASN A 45 -2.43 -8.07 -3.46
N ALA A 46 -1.91 -8.30 -2.25
CA ALA A 46 -1.88 -9.64 -1.64
C ALA A 46 -2.85 -9.81 -0.45
N GLY A 47 -3.59 -8.76 -0.12
CA GLY A 47 -4.39 -8.66 1.10
C GLY A 47 -3.54 -8.32 2.33
N PRO A 48 -4.07 -7.58 3.31
CA PRO A 48 -3.30 -6.94 4.38
C PRO A 48 -2.69 -7.91 5.40
N GLY A 49 -3.29 -9.09 5.61
CA GLY A 49 -2.74 -10.08 6.54
C GLY A 49 -1.33 -10.55 6.18
N ARG A 50 -1.00 -10.56 4.88
CA ARG A 50 0.31 -10.98 4.38
C ARG A 50 1.44 -10.01 4.74
N PRO A 51 1.42 -8.72 4.34
CA PRO A 51 2.45 -7.76 4.76
C PRO A 51 2.51 -7.57 6.28
N ARG A 52 1.41 -7.73 7.03
CA ARG A 52 1.45 -7.79 8.51
C ARG A 52 2.31 -8.95 9.03
N SER A 53 2.28 -10.09 8.36
CA SER A 53 3.14 -11.23 8.69
C SER A 53 4.58 -11.02 8.20
N TRP A 54 4.75 -10.58 6.95
CA TRP A 54 6.07 -10.42 6.31
C TRP A 54 6.94 -9.32 6.91
N ARG A 55 6.37 -8.39 7.69
CA ARG A 55 7.14 -7.38 8.43
C ARG A 55 7.75 -7.88 9.74
N ASN A 56 7.41 -9.08 10.20
CA ASN A 56 7.86 -9.64 11.49
C ASN A 56 9.30 -10.21 11.43
N GLY A 57 10.26 -9.35 11.09
CA GLY A 57 11.68 -9.69 11.00
C GLY A 57 12.57 -8.56 11.57
N PRO A 58 13.84 -8.45 11.14
CA PRO A 58 14.64 -7.27 11.47
C PRO A 58 14.05 -6.02 10.82
N VAL A 59 14.43 -4.84 11.33
CA VAL A 59 14.14 -3.58 10.66
C VAL A 59 15.04 -3.47 9.42
N LEU A 60 14.44 -3.28 8.26
CA LEU A 60 15.09 -3.20 6.96
C LEU A 60 14.72 -1.89 6.26
N ASP A 61 15.58 -1.41 5.37
CA ASP A 61 15.17 -0.42 4.36
C ASP A 61 13.99 -0.99 3.55
N ALA A 62 12.98 -0.18 3.24
CA ALA A 62 11.78 -0.70 2.60
C ALA A 62 12.05 -1.26 1.19
N ALA A 63 13.09 -0.81 0.47
CA ALA A 63 13.51 -1.43 -0.79
C ALA A 63 14.05 -2.85 -0.55
N ILE A 64 14.84 -3.05 0.50
CA ILE A 64 15.36 -4.37 0.87
C ILE A 64 14.21 -5.28 1.30
N TRP A 65 13.29 -4.77 2.12
CA TRP A 65 12.09 -5.52 2.49
C TRP A 65 11.26 -5.92 1.26
N ALA A 66 11.06 -4.99 0.31
CA ALA A 66 10.31 -5.25 -0.92
C ALA A 66 10.94 -6.41 -1.72
N GLU A 67 12.27 -6.47 -1.86
CA GLU A 67 12.96 -7.57 -2.55
C GLU A 67 12.81 -8.94 -1.87
N ASN A 68 12.42 -8.97 -0.60
CA ASN A 68 12.21 -10.19 0.18
C ASN A 68 10.73 -10.60 0.28
N VAL A 69 9.80 -9.87 -0.37
CA VAL A 69 8.38 -10.24 -0.42
C VAL A 69 8.23 -11.64 -1.04
N PRO A 70 7.64 -12.63 -0.34
CA PRO A 70 7.68 -14.03 -0.78
C PRO A 70 7.02 -14.28 -2.13
N PHE A 71 5.95 -13.56 -2.45
CA PHE A 71 5.24 -13.70 -3.72
C PHE A 71 5.95 -12.88 -4.79
N SER A 72 6.41 -13.53 -5.86
CA SER A 72 7.12 -12.86 -6.97
C SER A 72 6.26 -11.79 -7.62
N GLU A 73 4.98 -12.07 -7.85
CA GLU A 73 4.03 -11.09 -8.38
C GLU A 73 3.93 -9.86 -7.48
N THR A 74 3.68 -10.05 -6.18
CA THR A 74 3.56 -8.95 -5.22
C THR A 74 4.87 -8.19 -5.06
N ARG A 75 6.01 -8.88 -5.08
CA ARG A 75 7.34 -8.29 -5.06
C ARG A 75 7.54 -7.33 -6.22
N ASP A 76 7.26 -7.79 -7.44
CA ASP A 76 7.39 -6.96 -8.63
C ASP A 76 6.35 -5.83 -8.66
N TYR A 77 5.13 -6.09 -8.20
CA TYR A 77 4.07 -5.11 -8.06
C TYR A 77 4.50 -3.95 -7.14
N VAL A 78 4.97 -4.26 -5.92
CA VAL A 78 5.41 -3.26 -4.93
C VAL A 78 6.53 -2.40 -5.52
N LYS A 79 7.53 -3.01 -6.14
CA LYS A 79 8.65 -2.28 -6.76
C LYS A 79 8.17 -1.34 -7.87
N LYS A 80 7.29 -1.81 -8.76
CA LYS A 80 6.73 -1.00 -9.84
C LYS A 80 5.88 0.15 -9.32
N VAL A 81 5.02 -0.08 -8.32
CA VAL A 81 4.19 0.97 -7.72
C VAL A 81 5.06 2.06 -7.10
N LEU A 82 6.06 1.71 -6.29
CA LEU A 82 6.90 2.70 -5.60
C LEU A 82 7.77 3.52 -6.57
N ALA A 83 8.30 2.87 -7.61
CA ALA A 83 9.01 3.55 -8.69
C ALA A 83 8.08 4.52 -9.44
N ASN A 84 6.88 4.06 -9.83
CA ASN A 84 5.89 4.89 -10.52
C ASN A 84 5.42 6.06 -9.66
N THR A 85 5.16 5.86 -8.36
CA THR A 85 4.80 6.94 -7.43
C THR A 85 5.86 8.04 -7.42
N THR A 86 7.14 7.66 -7.42
CA THR A 86 8.25 8.64 -7.45
C THR A 86 8.29 9.40 -8.77
N ASN A 87 8.12 8.69 -9.90
CA ASN A 87 8.10 9.30 -11.23
C ASN A 87 6.90 10.25 -11.41
N TYR A 88 5.69 9.81 -11.06
CA TYR A 88 4.50 10.65 -11.15
C TYR A 88 4.56 11.85 -10.22
N ALA A 89 5.11 11.71 -9.01
CA ALA A 89 5.31 12.85 -8.12
C ALA A 89 6.25 13.89 -8.74
N ALA A 90 7.30 13.48 -9.44
CA ALA A 90 8.20 14.39 -10.14
C ALA A 90 7.49 15.12 -11.29
N LEU A 91 6.68 14.40 -12.07
CA LEU A 91 5.89 14.98 -13.17
C LEU A 91 4.84 15.97 -12.68
N ILE A 92 4.12 15.63 -11.62
CA ILE A 92 3.03 16.45 -11.06
C ILE A 92 3.57 17.72 -10.40
N THR A 93 4.67 17.61 -9.65
CA THR A 93 5.23 18.74 -8.89
C THR A 93 6.24 19.55 -9.69
N GLY A 94 6.79 19.00 -10.78
CA GLY A 94 7.92 19.57 -11.49
C GLY A 94 9.23 19.58 -10.68
N GLN A 95 9.30 18.84 -9.57
CA GLN A 95 10.43 18.83 -8.65
C GLN A 95 11.09 17.44 -8.56
N PRO A 96 12.42 17.36 -8.42
CA PRO A 96 13.11 16.09 -8.18
C PRO A 96 12.56 15.36 -6.95
N GLN A 97 12.41 14.04 -7.05
CA GLN A 97 11.89 13.19 -5.97
C GLN A 97 12.93 12.15 -5.57
N SER A 98 13.09 11.93 -4.28
CA SER A 98 13.97 10.87 -3.75
C SER A 98 13.15 9.64 -3.39
N LEU A 99 13.34 8.54 -4.13
CA LEU A 99 12.72 7.25 -3.80
C LEU A 99 13.13 6.80 -2.39
N ARG A 100 14.42 6.82 -2.07
CA ARG A 100 14.94 6.42 -0.76
C ARG A 100 14.29 7.20 0.40
N SER A 101 14.13 8.51 0.24
CA SER A 101 13.51 9.36 1.27
C SER A 101 12.02 9.04 1.47
N ARG A 102 11.33 8.52 0.44
CA ARG A 102 9.92 8.12 0.49
C ARG A 102 9.70 6.73 1.08
N LEU A 103 10.69 5.85 0.94
CA LEU A 103 10.57 4.44 1.27
C LEU A 103 10.65 4.15 2.78
N GLY A 104 11.52 4.86 3.49
CA GLY A 104 11.70 4.63 4.93
C GLY A 104 12.15 3.21 5.26
N THR A 105 11.77 2.72 6.44
CA THR A 105 12.12 1.39 6.94
C THR A 105 10.88 0.57 7.27
N ILE A 106 10.99 -0.75 7.16
CA ILE A 106 9.97 -1.72 7.56
C ILE A 106 10.56 -2.64 8.61
N GLY A 107 9.81 -2.86 9.68
CA GLY A 107 10.11 -3.85 10.71
C GLY A 107 8.85 -4.23 11.48
N PRO A 108 8.98 -5.00 12.57
CA PRO A 108 7.86 -5.44 13.37
C PRO A 108 7.03 -4.23 13.82
N ARG A 109 5.73 -4.43 13.96
CA ARG A 109 4.85 -3.36 14.40
C ARG A 109 5.15 -3.03 15.88
N PRO A 110 5.37 -1.76 16.24
CA PRO A 110 5.47 -1.33 17.63
C PRO A 110 4.25 -1.78 18.45
N ALA A 111 4.49 -2.27 19.66
CA ALA A 111 3.42 -2.67 20.58
C ALA A 111 2.54 -1.50 21.06
N SER A 112 3.03 -0.26 20.90
CA SER A 112 2.33 0.98 21.24
C SER A 112 1.31 1.42 20.18
N ASP A 113 1.34 0.84 18.97
CA ASP A 113 0.50 1.33 17.88
C ASP A 113 -0.96 0.88 18.05
N PRO A 114 -1.95 1.70 17.63
CA PRO A 114 -3.38 1.35 17.72
C PRO A 114 -3.70 0.09 16.93
N GLU A 115 -4.45 -0.86 17.49
CA GLU A 115 -4.83 -2.14 16.86
C GLU A 115 -5.14 -1.98 15.36
N THR A 116 -4.56 -2.87 14.55
CA THR A 116 -4.80 -2.87 13.10
C THR A 116 -6.28 -3.06 12.80
N MET A 117 -6.77 -2.50 11.70
CA MET A 117 -8.14 -2.74 11.24
C MET A 117 -8.27 -4.24 10.91
N LYS A 118 -8.94 -5.00 11.79
CA LYS A 118 -9.07 -6.47 11.65
C LYS A 118 -9.79 -6.84 10.36
N ASP A 119 -10.75 -6.02 9.96
CA ASP A 119 -11.52 -6.17 8.73
C ASP A 119 -11.29 -4.95 7.84
N LEU A 120 -10.16 -4.96 7.12
CA LEU A 120 -10.09 -4.20 5.87
C LEU A 120 -11.06 -4.90 4.89
N PRO A 121 -12.02 -4.18 4.31
CA PRO A 121 -13.08 -4.76 3.48
C PRO A 121 -12.55 -5.49 2.24
#